data_AF-A0A8S0VT54-F1
#
_entry.id   AF-A0A8S0VT54-F1
#
_cell.length_a   1.000
_cell.length_b   1.000
_cell.length_c   1.000
_cell.angle_alpha   90.00
_cell.angle_beta   90.00
_cell.angle_gamma   90.00
#
_symmetry.space_group_name_H-M   'P 1'
#
loop_
_entity.id
_entity.type
_entity.pdbx_description
1 polymer ?
#
loop_
_entity_poly.entity_id
_entity_poly.type
_entity_poly.pdbx_seq_one_letter_code
_entity_poly.pdbx_strand_id
1 'polypeptide(L)'
;MLNKSKAQQDDDDSSEVEFVDPPTTLKHCHVKEESLSPPQRRPRPQATMGSRTSSNPIRLIESPLPGMPPAPAPSLPHLPLSLPPLWSSSPSPSPSSQCPLPSPSTLQWPSGMYACDMVDGFLKIDKIITANKENKRTEHVMDVVCQVFHCRMPPQTYHDARARWAIAPPLLLERVLKGGKTPEGLWVYLSSCVPLK
;
A
#
# COMPACT_ATOMS: atom_id res chain seq x y z
N MET A 1 -57.36 37.68 -14.14
CA MET A 1 -56.41 38.53 -14.90
C MET A 1 -55.05 37.83 -14.90
N LEU A 2 -54.45 37.73 -16.09
CA LEU A 2 -53.45 36.76 -16.50
C LEU A 2 -52.14 37.49 -16.83
N ASN A 3 -51.14 37.50 -15.95
CA ASN A 3 -49.88 38.21 -16.23
C ASN A 3 -48.75 37.64 -15.35
N LYS A 4 -47.53 37.36 -15.81
CA LYS A 4 -46.92 37.16 -17.11
C LYS A 4 -45.54 36.59 -16.76
N SER A 5 -45.17 35.48 -17.37
CA SER A 5 -43.88 34.81 -17.23
C SER A 5 -42.70 35.76 -17.50
N LYS A 6 -41.61 35.65 -16.74
CA LYS A 6 -40.32 36.20 -17.18
C LYS A 6 -39.26 35.11 -17.15
N ALA A 7 -38.69 34.95 -18.34
CA ALA A 7 -37.77 33.93 -18.78
C ALA A 7 -36.44 34.02 -18.03
N GLN A 8 -36.07 32.88 -17.48
CA GLN A 8 -34.82 32.16 -17.67
C GLN A 8 -33.87 32.75 -18.72
N GLN A 9 -32.67 33.11 -18.27
CA GLN A 9 -31.51 33.35 -19.11
C GLN A 9 -30.43 32.39 -18.60
N ASP A 10 -30.23 31.32 -19.35
CA ASP A 10 -29.15 30.36 -19.20
C ASP A 10 -27.89 30.99 -19.81
N ASP A 11 -27.01 31.53 -18.97
CA ASP A 11 -25.64 31.87 -19.36
C ASP A 11 -24.79 30.61 -19.19
N ASP A 12 -24.70 29.84 -20.28
CA ASP A 12 -23.82 28.68 -20.46
C ASP A 12 -22.36 29.16 -20.63
N ASP A 13 -21.74 29.55 -19.51
CA ASP A 13 -20.29 29.77 -19.45
C ASP A 13 -19.61 28.39 -19.36
N SER A 14 -19.50 27.75 -20.52
CA SER A 14 -18.61 26.61 -20.73
C SER A 14 -17.16 27.08 -20.60
N SER A 15 -16.71 27.26 -19.35
CA SER A 15 -15.30 27.42 -19.04
C SER A 15 -14.60 26.10 -19.33
N GLU A 16 -13.99 26.05 -20.51
CA GLU A 16 -13.06 25.02 -20.97
C GLU A 16 -11.93 24.89 -19.93
N VAL A 17 -12.08 23.90 -19.06
CA VAL A 17 -11.04 23.53 -18.10
C VAL A 17 -9.89 22.90 -18.89
N GLU A 18 -8.92 23.73 -19.26
CA GLU A 18 -7.61 23.30 -19.73
C GLU A 18 -7.04 22.34 -18.68
N PHE A 19 -7.10 21.05 -18.99
CA PHE A 19 -6.59 19.97 -18.15
C PHE A 19 -5.06 20.04 -18.25
N VAL A 20 -4.47 20.91 -17.42
CA VAL A 20 -3.02 20.97 -17.26
C VAL A 20 -2.60 19.63 -16.70
N ASP A 21 -2.04 18.78 -17.56
CA ASP A 21 -1.44 17.52 -17.16
C ASP A 21 -0.54 17.77 -15.95
N PRO A 22 -0.82 17.14 -14.79
CA PRO A 22 0.01 17.32 -13.62
C PRO A 22 1.42 16.86 -14.01
N PRO A 23 2.48 17.66 -13.76
CA PRO A 23 3.83 17.24 -14.06
C PRO A 23 4.10 15.96 -13.29
N THR A 24 4.09 14.84 -13.99
CA THR A 24 4.57 13.53 -13.54
C THR A 24 6.09 13.56 -13.42
N THR A 25 6.60 14.54 -12.69
CA THR A 25 7.90 14.43 -12.05
C THR A 25 7.67 13.62 -10.80
N LEU A 26 7.55 12.30 -11.02
CA LEU A 26 7.94 11.31 -10.04
C LEU A 26 9.41 11.63 -9.74
N LYS A 27 9.62 12.54 -8.78
CA LYS A 27 10.92 12.86 -8.22
C LYS A 27 11.39 11.55 -7.62
N HIS A 28 12.09 10.80 -8.47
CA HIS A 28 13.03 9.79 -8.07
C HIS A 28 13.80 10.43 -6.93
N CYS A 29 13.49 10.03 -5.70
CA CYS A 29 14.33 10.35 -4.56
C CYS A 29 15.64 9.68 -4.93
N HIS A 30 16.52 10.45 -5.55
CA HIS A 30 17.92 10.19 -5.62
C HIS A 30 18.36 10.29 -4.16
N VAL A 31 18.15 9.20 -3.44
CA VAL A 31 18.86 8.90 -2.20
C VAL A 31 20.31 8.99 -2.64
N LYS A 32 20.92 10.14 -2.38
CA LYS A 32 22.36 10.26 -2.37
C LYS A 32 22.79 9.27 -1.32
N GLU A 33 23.15 8.08 -1.77
CA GLU A 33 23.99 7.17 -1.03
C GLU A 33 25.26 7.99 -0.76
N GLU A 34 25.31 8.60 0.43
CA GLU A 34 26.47 9.30 0.94
C GLU A 34 27.51 8.23 1.24
N SER A 35 28.15 7.78 0.16
CA SER A 35 29.33 6.94 0.19
C SER A 35 30.44 7.79 0.81
N LEU A 36 30.72 7.55 2.10
CA LEU A 36 31.91 8.05 2.76
C LEU A 36 33.12 7.50 2.00
N SER A 37 33.69 8.33 1.13
CA SER A 37 34.98 8.09 0.50
C SER A 37 35.81 9.37 0.45
N PRO A 38 37.13 9.25 0.56
CA PRO A 38 38.02 10.30 1.06
C PRO A 38 38.24 11.43 0.03
N PRO A 39 38.77 12.60 0.46
CA PRO A 39 38.86 13.76 -0.41
C PRO A 39 39.90 13.53 -1.51
N GLN A 40 39.45 13.29 -2.74
CA GLN A 40 40.31 13.32 -3.92
C GLN A 40 40.01 14.52 -4.80
N ARG A 41 41.10 15.20 -5.14
CA ARG A 41 41.18 16.45 -5.89
C ARG A 41 40.64 16.29 -7.31
N ARG A 42 39.93 17.32 -7.78
CA ARG A 42 39.54 17.56 -9.18
C ARG A 42 40.70 17.29 -10.15
N PRO A 43 40.43 16.74 -11.36
CA PRO A 43 40.32 17.66 -12.51
C PRO A 43 39.37 17.24 -13.66
N ARG A 44 38.77 18.29 -14.26
CA ARG A 44 38.54 18.57 -15.69
C ARG A 44 37.50 17.75 -16.51
N PRO A 45 36.63 18.42 -17.28
CA PRO A 45 35.69 17.77 -18.19
C PRO A 45 36.34 17.49 -19.56
N GLN A 46 36.02 16.34 -20.14
CA GLN A 46 36.06 16.13 -21.58
C GLN A 46 34.75 15.54 -22.06
N ALA A 47 34.19 16.20 -23.08
CA ALA A 47 33.06 15.76 -23.85
C ALA A 47 33.47 14.60 -24.76
N THR A 48 32.67 13.53 -24.78
CA THR A 48 32.77 12.49 -25.79
C THR A 48 31.37 12.23 -26.36
N MET A 49 31.19 12.64 -27.61
CA MET A 49 30.11 12.22 -28.49
C MET A 49 30.42 10.82 -29.03
N GLY A 50 29.42 9.92 -29.02
CA GLY A 50 29.50 8.62 -29.70
C GLY A 50 28.27 7.77 -29.33
N SER A 51 27.23 7.75 -30.15
CA SER A 51 27.07 6.89 -31.33
C SER A 51 26.65 5.45 -31.00
N ARG A 52 25.43 5.15 -31.45
CA ARG A 52 25.04 4.00 -32.29
C ARG A 52 24.76 2.64 -31.63
N THR A 53 23.45 2.32 -31.67
CA THR A 53 22.83 1.09 -32.19
C THR A 53 23.42 -0.25 -31.76
N SER A 54 22.66 -1.00 -30.97
CA SER A 54 22.66 -2.46 -31.06
C SER A 54 21.23 -2.95 -30.83
N SER A 55 20.56 -3.22 -31.95
CA SER A 55 19.32 -3.97 -32.01
C SER A 55 19.68 -5.46 -31.91
N ASN A 56 19.23 -6.12 -30.85
CA ASN A 56 19.32 -7.56 -30.72
C ASN A 56 17.93 -8.17 -30.97
N PRO A 57 17.74 -9.00 -32.00
CA PRO A 57 16.51 -9.77 -32.15
C PRO A 57 16.48 -10.92 -31.15
N ILE A 58 15.51 -10.88 -30.24
CA ILE A 58 15.19 -11.97 -29.31
C ILE A 58 14.72 -13.17 -30.13
N ARG A 59 15.50 -14.26 -30.11
CA ARG A 59 15.11 -15.53 -30.71
C ARG A 59 14.13 -16.25 -29.79
N LEU A 60 12.90 -16.43 -30.26
CA LEU A 60 11.96 -17.44 -29.76
C LEU A 60 12.58 -18.81 -29.95
N ILE A 61 12.73 -19.56 -28.85
CA ILE A 61 12.92 -21.01 -28.89
C ILE A 61 11.77 -21.60 -28.06
N GLU A 62 10.69 -21.89 -28.77
CA GLU A 62 9.56 -22.69 -28.33
C GLU A 62 9.99 -24.16 -28.41
N SER A 63 10.03 -24.84 -27.28
CA SER A 63 10.36 -26.27 -27.20
C SER A 63 9.22 -27.00 -26.48
N PRO A 64 8.31 -27.67 -27.21
CA PRO A 64 7.28 -28.51 -26.60
C PRO A 64 7.88 -29.87 -26.22
N LEU A 65 7.91 -30.18 -24.92
CA LEU A 65 8.16 -31.55 -24.46
C LEU A 65 6.89 -32.40 -24.61
N PRO A 66 6.95 -33.55 -25.29
CA PRO A 66 5.85 -34.50 -25.34
C PRO A 66 5.89 -35.48 -24.17
N GLY A 67 4.73 -35.69 -23.56
CA GLY A 67 4.33 -36.99 -23.01
C GLY A 67 4.94 -37.40 -21.66
N MET A 68 4.33 -36.94 -20.56
CA MET A 68 4.36 -37.69 -19.30
C MET A 68 3.01 -38.39 -19.10
N PRO A 69 2.99 -39.72 -18.87
CA PRO A 69 1.76 -40.45 -18.55
C PRO A 69 1.23 -40.07 -17.15
N PRO A 70 -0.08 -40.21 -16.91
CA PRO A 70 -0.67 -39.95 -15.59
C PRO A 70 -0.19 -41.01 -14.59
N ALA A 71 0.42 -40.56 -13.50
CA ALA A 71 0.74 -41.42 -12.37
C ALA A 71 -0.56 -41.83 -11.64
N PRO A 72 -0.72 -43.12 -11.27
CA PRO A 72 -1.89 -43.59 -10.53
C PRO A 72 -1.93 -42.97 -9.13
N ALA A 73 -3.10 -42.46 -8.77
CA ALA A 73 -3.36 -41.87 -7.47
C ALA A 73 -3.15 -42.88 -6.33
N PRO A 74 -2.39 -42.56 -5.27
CA PRO A 74 -2.37 -43.37 -4.07
C PRO A 74 -3.71 -43.23 -3.34
N SER A 75 -4.46 -44.32 -3.29
CA SER A 75 -5.63 -44.49 -2.43
C SER A 75 -5.21 -44.34 -0.97
N LEU A 76 -5.63 -43.22 -0.36
CA LEU A 76 -5.44 -42.95 1.05
C LEU A 76 -6.21 -43.99 1.88
N PRO A 77 -5.58 -44.62 2.89
CA PRO A 77 -6.30 -45.47 3.83
C PRO A 77 -7.26 -44.60 4.65
N HIS A 78 -8.55 -44.94 4.56
CA HIS A 78 -9.59 -44.43 5.47
C HIS A 78 -9.22 -44.82 6.91
N LEU A 79 -8.74 -43.84 7.68
CA LEU A 79 -8.64 -43.97 9.13
C LEU A 79 -10.02 -43.68 9.74
N PRO A 80 -10.58 -44.59 10.57
CA PRO A 80 -11.81 -44.30 11.31
C PRO A 80 -11.52 -43.22 12.36
N LEU A 81 -12.05 -42.02 12.10
CA LEU A 81 -11.98 -40.88 12.98
C LEU A 81 -12.98 -41.08 14.14
N SER A 82 -12.55 -41.78 15.19
CA SER A 82 -13.29 -41.81 16.46
C SER A 82 -13.18 -40.43 17.11
N LEU A 83 -14.18 -39.58 16.87
CA LEU A 83 -14.36 -38.31 17.57
C LEU A 83 -14.72 -38.58 19.04
N PRO A 84 -14.02 -37.98 20.01
CA PRO A 84 -14.50 -37.94 21.38
C PRO A 84 -15.73 -37.03 21.48
N PRO A 85 -16.65 -37.29 22.44
CA PRO A 85 -17.87 -36.51 22.62
C PRO A 85 -17.52 -35.06 22.99
N LEU A 86 -17.89 -34.12 22.13
CA LEU A 86 -17.90 -32.70 22.45
C LEU A 86 -18.92 -32.46 23.57
N TRP A 87 -18.45 -32.24 24.78
CA TRP A 87 -19.22 -31.50 25.78
C TRP A 87 -19.32 -30.06 25.31
N SER A 88 -20.46 -29.72 24.70
CA SER A 88 -20.96 -28.37 24.50
C SER A 88 -21.07 -27.66 25.85
N SER A 89 -19.99 -27.01 26.27
CA SER A 89 -20.09 -25.83 27.14
C SER A 89 -20.19 -24.64 26.21
N SER A 90 -21.38 -24.09 26.10
CA SER A 90 -21.68 -22.85 25.39
C SER A 90 -21.39 -21.67 26.32
N PRO A 91 -20.27 -20.93 26.16
CA PRO A 91 -20.20 -19.59 26.73
C PRO A 91 -21.02 -18.68 25.81
N SER A 92 -22.15 -18.19 26.31
CA SER A 92 -22.89 -17.11 25.67
C SER A 92 -21.92 -15.95 25.37
N PRO A 93 -21.78 -15.50 24.11
CA PRO A 93 -21.06 -14.26 23.84
C PRO A 93 -21.92 -13.11 24.37
N SER A 94 -21.57 -12.59 25.54
CA SER A 94 -22.11 -11.32 26.01
C SER A 94 -21.72 -10.23 24.99
N PRO A 95 -22.67 -9.47 24.45
CA PRO A 95 -22.37 -8.29 23.64
C PRO A 95 -21.93 -7.18 24.59
N SER A 96 -20.67 -7.22 25.00
CA SER A 96 -19.99 -6.09 25.59
C SER A 96 -18.73 -5.87 24.79
N SER A 97 -18.93 -5.30 23.60
CA SER A 97 -17.90 -4.63 22.80
C SER A 97 -17.40 -3.40 23.55
N GLN A 98 -16.85 -3.59 24.75
CA GLN A 98 -15.91 -2.63 25.29
C GLN A 98 -14.61 -2.94 24.55
N CYS A 99 -14.38 -2.21 23.44
CA CYS A 99 -13.04 -2.12 22.88
C CYS A 99 -12.09 -1.85 24.04
N PRO A 100 -11.17 -2.77 24.37
CA PRO A 100 -10.18 -2.49 25.40
C PRO A 100 -9.47 -1.21 24.97
N LEU A 101 -9.59 -0.15 25.76
CA LEU A 101 -8.83 1.07 25.50
C LEU A 101 -7.36 0.63 25.45
N PRO A 102 -6.65 0.89 24.34
CA PRO A 102 -5.26 0.49 24.23
C PRO A 102 -4.49 1.10 25.40
N SER A 103 -3.77 0.25 26.13
CA SER A 103 -2.84 0.68 27.17
C SER A 103 -1.96 1.80 26.59
N PRO A 104 -1.75 2.92 27.30
CA PRO A 104 -1.03 4.08 26.78
C PRO A 104 0.46 3.82 26.48
N SER A 105 0.98 2.60 26.67
CA SER A 105 2.41 2.30 26.57
C SER A 105 2.89 1.78 25.22
N THR A 106 2.05 1.68 24.18
CA THR A 106 2.56 1.29 22.86
C THR A 106 2.08 2.25 21.78
N LEU A 107 2.97 3.18 21.41
CA LEU A 107 2.97 4.03 20.21
C LEU A 107 2.98 3.20 18.89
N GLN A 108 2.37 2.03 18.90
CA GLN A 108 2.47 1.02 17.87
C GLN A 108 1.12 0.79 17.20
N TRP A 109 1.17 0.33 15.96
CA TRP A 109 -0.01 -0.14 15.24
C TRP A 109 -0.67 -1.31 15.98
N PRO A 110 -1.99 -1.48 15.86
CA PRO A 110 -2.67 -2.66 16.39
C PRO A 110 -1.95 -3.94 15.95
N SER A 111 -1.79 -4.87 16.89
CA SER A 111 -1.20 -6.17 16.59
C SER A 111 -2.05 -6.91 15.55
N GLY A 112 -1.41 -7.60 14.62
CA GLY A 112 -2.10 -8.36 13.57
C GLY A 112 -2.50 -7.55 12.33
N MET A 113 -2.10 -6.28 12.23
CA MET A 113 -2.25 -5.53 10.98
C MET A 113 -1.35 -6.13 9.88
N TYR A 114 -1.94 -6.43 8.73
CA TYR A 114 -1.21 -6.88 7.55
C TYR A 114 -0.73 -5.69 6.71
N ALA A 115 0.39 -5.85 6.03
CA ALA A 115 0.96 -4.81 5.17
C ALA A 115 0.02 -4.44 4.02
N CYS A 116 -0.73 -5.40 3.47
CA CYS A 116 -1.75 -5.12 2.45
C CYS A 116 -2.85 -4.18 2.97
N ASP A 117 -3.37 -4.41 4.18
CA ASP A 117 -4.41 -3.59 4.78
C ASP A 117 -3.90 -2.17 5.10
N MET A 118 -2.63 -2.06 5.51
CA MET A 118 -1.95 -0.78 5.74
C MET A 118 -1.86 0.06 4.45
N VAL A 119 -1.44 -0.56 3.35
CA VAL A 119 -1.31 0.09 2.04
C VAL A 119 -2.65 0.56 1.52
N ASP A 120 -3.66 -0.31 1.57
CA ASP A 120 -5.02 0.04 1.19
C ASP A 120 -5.54 1.22 2.04
N GLY A 121 -5.26 1.21 3.34
CA GLY A 121 -5.57 2.31 4.23
C GLY A 121 -4.86 3.61 3.84
N PHE A 122 -3.57 3.56 3.51
CA PHE A 122 -2.82 4.74 3.05
C PHE A 122 -3.40 5.33 1.77
N LEU A 123 -3.74 4.49 0.80
CA LEU A 123 -4.36 4.93 -0.46
C LEU A 123 -5.73 5.56 -0.23
N LYS A 124 -6.54 5.03 0.69
CA LYS A 124 -7.83 5.62 1.07
C LYS A 124 -7.66 6.99 1.72
N ILE A 125 -6.69 7.13 2.63
CA ILE A 125 -6.38 8.40 3.29
C ILE A 125 -5.93 9.44 2.25
N ASP A 126 -5.02 9.08 1.35
CA ASP A 126 -4.54 9.98 0.30
C ASP A 126 -5.69 10.47 -0.60
N LYS A 127 -6.64 9.59 -0.95
CA LYS A 127 -7.85 9.94 -1.71
C LYS A 127 -8.76 10.91 -0.95
N ILE A 128 -9.02 10.65 0.33
CA ILE A 128 -9.88 11.52 1.16
C ILE A 128 -9.25 12.90 1.33
N ILE A 129 -7.94 12.97 1.63
CA ILE A 129 -7.22 14.24 1.77
C ILE A 129 -7.26 15.04 0.46
N THR A 130 -7.07 14.38 -0.67
CA THR A 130 -7.14 15.02 -1.99
C THR A 130 -8.53 15.59 -2.26
N ALA A 131 -9.58 14.80 -2.05
CA ALA A 131 -10.96 15.25 -2.21
C ALA A 131 -11.34 16.39 -1.25
N ASN A 132 -10.86 16.36 0.00
CA ASN A 132 -11.11 17.43 0.95
C ASN A 132 -10.43 18.73 0.54
N LYS A 133 -9.20 18.65 -0.01
CA LYS A 133 -8.48 19.80 -0.54
C LYS A 133 -9.22 20.46 -1.71
N GLU A 134 -9.78 19.65 -2.63
CA GLU A 134 -10.60 20.14 -3.75
C GLU A 134 -11.88 20.84 -3.25
N ASN A 135 -12.51 20.29 -2.21
CA ASN A 135 -13.72 20.84 -1.61
C ASN A 135 -13.46 21.98 -0.60
N LYS A 136 -12.22 22.46 -0.47
CA LYS A 136 -11.80 23.48 0.52
C LYS A 136 -12.18 23.12 1.97
N ARG A 137 -12.28 21.82 2.27
CA ARG A 137 -12.51 21.32 3.64
C ARG A 137 -11.17 21.05 4.30
N THR A 138 -11.01 21.56 5.51
CA THR A 138 -9.85 21.27 6.35
C THR A 138 -10.25 20.21 7.37
N GLU A 139 -10.13 18.94 6.99
CA GLU A 139 -10.20 17.84 7.95
C GLU A 139 -8.81 17.53 8.49
N HIS A 140 -8.72 17.27 9.79
CA HIS A 140 -7.47 16.90 10.41
C HIS A 140 -7.09 15.47 9.97
N VAL A 141 -5.85 15.28 9.52
CA VAL A 141 -5.39 13.98 8.97
C VAL A 141 -5.66 12.82 9.92
N MET A 142 -5.53 13.05 11.24
CA MET A 142 -5.79 11.99 12.21
C MET A 142 -7.26 11.58 12.33
N ASP A 143 -8.19 12.46 12.01
CA ASP A 143 -9.62 12.10 11.98
C ASP A 143 -9.88 11.15 10.80
N VAL A 144 -9.25 11.42 9.65
CA VAL A 144 -9.28 10.53 8.48
C VAL A 144 -8.59 9.20 8.76
N VAL A 145 -7.43 9.20 9.43
CA VAL A 145 -6.75 7.96 9.86
C VAL A 145 -7.67 7.14 10.77
N CYS A 146 -8.30 7.78 11.75
CA CYS A 146 -9.22 7.12 12.67
C CYS A 146 -10.46 6.56 11.94
N GLN A 147 -10.95 7.27 10.92
CA GLN A 147 -12.06 6.82 10.09
C GLN A 147 -11.69 5.57 9.27
N VAL A 148 -10.48 5.54 8.70
CA VAL A 148 -10.04 4.45 7.81
C VAL A 148 -9.60 3.20 8.56
N PHE A 149 -8.87 3.36 9.67
CA PHE A 149 -8.35 2.25 10.46
C PHE A 149 -9.18 1.89 11.69
N HIS A 150 -10.28 2.62 11.94
CA HIS A 150 -11.16 2.44 13.09
C HIS A 150 -10.43 2.44 14.45
N CYS A 151 -9.28 3.12 14.53
CA CYS A 151 -8.50 3.24 15.76
C CYS A 151 -7.85 4.62 15.87
N ARG A 152 -7.76 5.13 17.10
CA ARG A 152 -7.01 6.35 17.41
C ARG A 152 -5.56 5.98 17.69
N MET A 153 -4.65 6.69 17.05
CA MET A 153 -3.21 6.54 17.25
C MET A 153 -2.52 7.91 17.27
N PRO A 154 -1.34 8.02 17.89
CA PRO A 154 -0.52 9.22 17.81
C PRO A 154 -0.16 9.55 16.35
N PRO A 155 -0.13 10.85 15.96
CA PRO A 155 0.24 11.25 14.60
C PRO A 155 1.56 10.66 14.12
N GLN A 156 2.54 10.59 15.02
CA GLN A 156 3.86 10.03 14.73
C GLN A 156 3.78 8.58 14.25
N THR A 157 2.89 7.76 14.82
CA THR A 157 2.73 6.33 14.44
C THR A 157 2.30 6.17 12.98
N TYR A 158 1.44 7.06 12.48
CA TYR A 158 1.03 7.08 11.08
C TYR A 158 2.16 7.57 10.17
N HIS A 159 2.79 8.69 10.52
CA HIS A 159 3.89 9.24 9.73
C HIS A 159 5.08 8.29 9.63
N ASP A 160 5.45 7.66 10.74
CA ASP A 160 6.49 6.65 10.79
C ASP A 160 6.17 5.46 9.89
N ALA A 161 4.91 5.00 9.89
CA ALA A 161 4.53 3.88 9.04
C ALA A 161 4.58 4.23 7.55
N ARG A 162 4.12 5.43 7.17
CA ARG A 162 4.28 5.94 5.80
C ARG A 162 5.74 6.07 5.41
N ALA A 163 6.59 6.58 6.31
CA ALA A 163 8.02 6.70 6.08
C ALA A 163 8.68 5.33 5.87
N ARG A 164 8.40 4.35 6.74
CA ARG A 164 8.90 2.98 6.59
C ARG A 164 8.47 2.35 5.27
N TRP A 165 7.20 2.52 4.88
CA TRP A 165 6.71 2.02 3.60
C TRP A 165 7.45 2.66 2.41
N ALA A 166 7.67 3.98 2.46
CA ALA A 166 8.30 4.72 1.37
C ALA A 166 9.79 4.38 1.18
N ILE A 167 10.51 4.02 2.25
CA ILE A 167 11.94 3.68 2.19
C ILE A 167 12.22 2.18 2.13
N ALA A 168 11.19 1.34 2.25
CA ALA A 168 11.35 -0.11 2.25
C ALA A 168 11.91 -0.61 0.90
N PRO A 169 12.86 -1.57 0.90
CA PRO A 169 13.38 -2.16 -0.34
C PRO A 169 12.26 -2.80 -1.19
N PRO A 170 12.27 -2.65 -2.53
CA PRO A 170 11.22 -3.20 -3.39
C PRO A 170 11.00 -4.71 -3.23
N LEU A 171 12.08 -5.48 -3.08
CA LEU A 171 12.01 -6.93 -2.85
C LEU A 171 11.31 -7.29 -1.54
N LEU A 172 11.48 -6.46 -0.49
CA LEU A 172 10.79 -6.65 0.77
C LEU A 172 9.30 -6.33 0.63
N LEU A 173 8.98 -5.22 -0.06
CA LEU A 173 7.59 -4.83 -0.36
C LEU A 173 6.86 -5.94 -1.13
N GLU A 174 7.46 -6.46 -2.21
CA GLU A 174 6.90 -7.56 -2.98
C GLU A 174 6.67 -8.80 -2.11
N ARG A 175 7.64 -9.16 -1.27
CA ARG A 175 7.53 -10.32 -0.37
C ARG A 175 6.38 -10.16 0.62
N VAL A 176 6.27 -9.02 1.31
CA VAL A 176 5.19 -8.83 2.30
C VAL A 176 3.82 -8.73 1.65
N LEU A 177 3.72 -8.13 0.47
CA LEU A 177 2.47 -8.05 -0.29
C LEU A 177 2.05 -9.43 -0.81
N LYS A 178 3.00 -10.21 -1.34
CA LYS A 178 2.75 -11.60 -1.76
C LYS A 178 2.37 -12.50 -0.58
N GLY A 179 2.91 -12.22 0.61
CA GLY A 179 2.51 -12.87 1.85
C GLY A 179 1.05 -12.63 2.22
N GLY A 180 0.42 -11.53 1.78
CA GLY A 180 -0.99 -11.25 2.02
C GLY A 180 -1.37 -11.33 3.50
N LYS A 181 -2.36 -12.17 3.84
CA LYS A 181 -2.83 -12.40 5.22
C LYS A 181 -2.12 -13.57 5.92
N THR A 182 -0.84 -13.74 5.67
CA THR A 182 0.02 -14.72 6.36
C THR A 182 0.97 -14.02 7.34
N PRO A 183 1.66 -14.75 8.23
CA PRO A 183 2.64 -14.15 9.14
C PRO A 183 3.73 -13.34 8.43
N GLU A 184 4.12 -13.72 7.21
CA GLU A 184 5.12 -12.99 6.41
C GLU A 184 4.59 -11.66 5.88
N GLY A 185 3.26 -11.52 5.77
CA GLY A 185 2.58 -10.29 5.37
C GLY A 185 2.24 -9.37 6.54
N LEU A 186 2.61 -9.72 7.78
CA LEU A 186 2.36 -8.84 8.93
C LEU A 186 3.17 -7.55 8.84
N TRP A 187 2.54 -6.43 9.18
CA TRP A 187 3.20 -5.12 9.23
C TRP A 187 4.40 -5.10 10.18
N VAL A 188 4.32 -5.83 11.29
CA VAL A 188 5.41 -5.94 12.27
C VAL A 188 6.69 -6.45 11.61
N TYR A 189 6.60 -7.42 10.70
CA TYR A 189 7.75 -7.95 9.96
C TYR A 189 8.39 -6.89 9.06
N LEU A 190 7.60 -6.12 8.31
CA LEU A 190 8.14 -5.01 7.51
C LEU A 190 8.81 -3.96 8.41
N SER A 191 8.13 -3.59 9.50
CA SER A 191 8.59 -2.50 10.37
C SER A 191 9.87 -2.82 11.14
N SER A 192 10.14 -4.10 11.40
CA SER A 192 11.40 -4.55 12.03
C SER A 192 12.56 -4.59 11.03
N CYS A 193 12.29 -4.89 9.76
CA CYS A 193 13.29 -4.86 8.70
C CYS A 193 13.66 -3.44 8.24
N VAL A 194 12.80 -2.45 8.50
CA VAL A 194 12.98 -1.06 8.07
C VAL A 194 12.93 -0.12 9.28
N PRO A 195 14.01 -0.04 10.07
CA PRO A 195 14.07 0.90 11.20
C PRO A 195 14.16 2.34 10.69
N LEU A 196 13.46 3.25 11.36
CA LEU A 196 13.64 4.70 11.18
C LEU A 196 14.80 5.16 12.08
N LYS A 197 15.63 6.05 11.56
CA LYS A 197 16.77 6.65 12.29
C LYS A 197 16.34 7.90 13.04
#